data_AF-A0A087UK45-F1
#
_entry.id   AF-A0A087UK45-F1
#
_cell.length_a   1.000
_cell.length_b   1.000
_cell.length_c   1.000
_cell.angle_alpha   90.00
_cell.angle_beta   90.00
_cell.angle_gamma   90.00
#
_symmetry.space_group_name_H-M   'P 1'
#
loop_
_entity.id
_entity.type
_entity.pdbx_description
1 polymer ?
#
loop_
_entity_poly.entity_id
_entity_poly.type
_entity_poly.pdbx_seq_one_letter_code
_entity_poly.pdbx_strand_id
1 'polypeptide(L)'
;MKCVLAKRNAGLTSGGYKVIHCSGYLKVQRYNVEASPYDSCFQNMGLVAVGHSLPPSAITEIKMYSNMFMFRANMDLRLIFLDARVTNLTGYQPQDLIEKTLYHYIHG
;
A
#
# COMPACT_ATOMS: atom_id res chain seq x y z
N MET A 1 -0.96 -5.18 -15.06
CA MET A 1 -0.01 -4.91 -16.16
C MET A 1 0.95 -6.08 -16.29
N LYS A 2 1.09 -6.67 -17.49
CA LYS A 2 2.07 -7.75 -17.75
C LYS A 2 3.48 -7.16 -17.63
N CYS A 3 4.29 -7.67 -16.71
CA CYS A 3 5.64 -7.16 -16.49
C CYS A 3 6.59 -7.81 -17.52
N VAL A 4 7.27 -6.99 -18.31
CA VAL A 4 8.30 -7.44 -19.27
C VAL A 4 9.72 -7.38 -18.67
N LEU A 5 9.85 -7.02 -17.39
CA LEU A 5 11.14 -7.04 -16.69
C LEU A 5 11.62 -8.48 -16.51
N ALA A 6 12.91 -8.71 -16.72
CA ALA A 6 13.52 -10.04 -16.68
C ALA A 6 13.25 -10.72 -15.33
N LYS A 7 12.84 -11.99 -15.40
CA LYS A 7 12.45 -12.88 -14.28
C LYS A 7 13.65 -13.30 -13.41
N ARG A 8 14.55 -12.39 -13.07
CA ARG A 8 15.79 -12.71 -12.34
C ARG A 8 15.60 -12.42 -10.84
N ASN A 9 15.35 -13.51 -10.11
CA ASN A 9 15.75 -13.76 -8.71
C ASN A 9 15.07 -12.97 -7.57
N ALA A 10 13.74 -12.99 -7.44
CA ALA A 10 13.08 -12.57 -6.20
C ALA A 10 11.78 -13.33 -5.83
N GLY A 11 11.50 -14.49 -6.46
CA GLY A 11 10.50 -15.43 -5.94
C GLY A 11 9.03 -14.99 -5.86
N LEU A 12 8.62 -13.85 -6.44
CA LEU A 12 7.26 -13.30 -6.29
C LEU A 12 6.61 -12.84 -7.60
N THR A 13 7.00 -13.44 -8.71
CA THR A 13 6.24 -13.31 -9.96
C THR A 13 5.34 -14.53 -10.12
N SER A 14 4.12 -14.49 -9.57
CA SER A 14 3.08 -15.39 -10.07
C SER A 14 2.78 -14.94 -11.51
N GLY A 15 3.09 -15.78 -12.50
CA GLY A 15 2.79 -15.52 -13.91
C GLY A 15 3.48 -14.32 -14.59
N GLY A 16 4.48 -13.67 -13.99
CA GLY A 16 5.14 -12.49 -14.59
C GLY A 16 4.40 -11.17 -14.36
N TYR A 17 3.57 -11.07 -13.33
CA TYR A 17 2.88 -9.82 -12.96
C TYR A 17 3.61 -9.08 -11.83
N LYS A 18 3.46 -7.75 -11.79
CA LYS A 18 4.00 -6.85 -10.76
C LYS A 18 2.87 -6.05 -10.13
N VAL A 19 2.91 -5.90 -8.80
CA VAL A 19 1.95 -5.06 -8.08
C VAL A 19 2.37 -3.60 -8.17
N ILE A 20 1.46 -2.73 -8.62
CA ILE A 20 1.66 -1.28 -8.76
C ILE A 20 0.64 -0.57 -7.87
N HIS A 21 1.13 0.29 -6.98
CA HIS A 21 0.32 1.25 -6.23
C HIS A 21 0.09 2.49 -7.10
N CYS A 22 -1.15 2.72 -7.49
CA CYS A 22 -1.54 3.87 -8.30
C CYS A 22 -2.19 4.94 -7.42
N SER A 23 -1.65 6.15 -7.46
CA SER A 23 -2.16 7.31 -6.72
C SER A 23 -2.33 8.50 -7.66
N GLY A 24 -3.47 9.17 -7.60
CA GLY A 24 -3.84 10.20 -8.57
C GLY A 24 -5.24 10.76 -8.35
N TYR A 25 -5.79 11.40 -9.36
CA TYR A 25 -7.12 12.00 -9.32
C TYR A 25 -7.90 11.76 -10.60
N LEU A 26 -9.23 11.76 -10.47
CA LEU A 26 -10.13 11.73 -11.60
C LEU A 26 -10.30 13.14 -12.17
N LYS A 27 -9.96 13.33 -13.44
CA LYS A 27 -10.22 14.58 -14.14
C LYS A 27 -11.66 14.57 -14.61
N VAL A 28 -12.44 15.57 -14.20
CA VAL A 28 -13.83 15.74 -14.62
C VAL A 28 -14.00 17.10 -15.29
N GLN A 29 -14.82 17.16 -16.32
CA GLN A 29 -15.23 18.38 -16.98
C GLN A 29 -16.70 18.65 -16.69
N ARG A 30 -17.02 19.86 -16.24
CA ARG A 30 -18.41 20.29 -16.12
C ARG A 30 -18.90 20.74 -17.48
N TYR A 31 -20.12 20.34 -17.84
CA TYR A 31 -20.81 20.92 -18.97
C TYR A 31 -22.24 21.25 -18.56
N ASN A 32 -22.76 22.35 -19.12
CA ASN A 32 -24.14 22.75 -18.87
C ASN A 32 -25.05 21.94 -19.80
N VAL A 33 -26.01 21.23 -19.21
CA VAL A 33 -27.12 20.67 -20.00
C VAL A 33 -28.06 21.84 -20.27
N GLU A 34 -28.25 22.19 -21.55
CA GLU A 34 -29.06 23.35 -21.98
C GLU A 34 -30.53 23.30 -21.50
N ALA A 35 -30.98 22.21 -20.87
CA ALA A 35 -32.36 21.99 -20.45
C ALA A 35 -32.66 22.23 -18.96
N SER A 36 -31.68 22.44 -18.07
CA SER A 36 -31.97 22.69 -16.65
C SER A 36 -30.89 23.53 -15.95
N PRO A 37 -31.22 24.73 -15.42
CA PRO A 37 -30.27 25.57 -14.69
C PRO A 37 -29.84 25.01 -13.32
N TYR A 38 -30.42 23.87 -12.90
CA TYR A 38 -30.14 23.22 -11.62
C TYR A 38 -29.34 21.92 -11.73
N ASP A 39 -29.07 21.41 -12.95
CA ASP A 39 -28.45 20.10 -13.13
C ASP A 39 -27.07 20.23 -13.80
N SER A 40 -26.04 20.36 -12.96
CA SER A 40 -24.65 20.37 -13.39
C SER A 40 -24.18 18.93 -13.65
N CYS A 41 -24.05 18.53 -14.91
CA CYS A 41 -23.52 17.20 -15.24
C CYS A 41 -21.98 17.23 -15.27
N PHE A 42 -21.36 16.19 -14.70
CA PHE A 42 -19.92 15.99 -14.76
C PHE A 42 -19.59 14.91 -15.79
N GLN A 43 -18.79 15.26 -16.80
CA GLN A 43 -18.20 14.30 -17.71
C GLN A 43 -16.85 13.84 -17.14
N ASN A 44 -16.69 12.51 -16.98
CA ASN A 44 -15.41 11.92 -16.62
C ASN A 44 -14.45 12.00 -17.83
N MET A 45 -13.32 12.69 -17.65
CA MET A 45 -12.29 12.89 -18.67
C MET A 45 -11.13 11.89 -18.55
N GLY A 46 -11.10 11.09 -17.48
CA GLY A 46 -10.11 10.05 -17.24
C GLY A 46 -9.38 10.18 -15.90
N LEU A 47 -8.69 9.10 -15.54
CA LEU A 47 -7.82 9.03 -14.36
C LEU A 47 -6.41 9.48 -14.74
N VAL A 48 -5.87 10.45 -14.00
CA VAL A 48 -4.46 10.83 -14.06
C VAL A 48 -3.79 10.34 -12.79
N ALA A 49 -2.85 9.41 -12.89
CA ALA A 49 -2.20 8.79 -11.74
C ALA A 49 -0.73 8.48 -11.97
N VAL A 50 0.02 8.46 -10.87
CA VAL A 50 1.40 7.96 -10.80
C VAL A 50 1.37 6.54 -10.27
N GLY A 51 2.03 5.62 -10.98
CA GLY A 51 2.18 4.23 -10.58
C GLY A 51 3.53 3.96 -9.93
N HIS A 52 3.53 3.56 -8.66
CA HIS A 52 4.72 3.13 -7.94
C HIS A 52 4.75 1.62 -7.83
N SER A 53 5.85 1.00 -8.26
CA SER A 53 6.01 -0.43 -8.03
C SER A 53 6.21 -0.72 -6.55
N LEU A 54 5.47 -1.69 -6.02
CA LEU A 54 5.78 -2.19 -4.69
C LEU A 54 7.09 -2.99 -4.71
N PRO A 55 7.90 -2.92 -3.65
CA PRO A 55 9.10 -3.73 -3.51
C PRO A 55 8.70 -5.22 -3.47
N PRO A 56 9.38 -6.15 -4.18
CA PRO A 56 9.16 -7.57 -3.99
C PRO A 56 9.37 -7.96 -2.52
N SER A 57 8.47 -8.77 -1.98
CA SER A 57 8.41 -9.28 -0.60
C SER A 57 9.65 -10.06 -0.10
N ALA A 58 10.71 -10.18 -0.91
CA ALA A 58 11.99 -10.80 -0.55
C ALA A 58 13.14 -9.78 -0.44
N ILE A 59 12.85 -8.49 -0.27
CA ILE A 59 13.91 -7.49 -0.20
C ILE A 59 14.54 -7.50 1.20
N THR A 60 15.71 -8.13 1.27
CA THR A 60 16.71 -7.93 2.32
C THR A 60 17.40 -6.56 2.25
N GLU A 61 17.15 -5.79 1.19
CA GLU A 61 17.84 -4.53 0.87
C GLU A 61 17.05 -3.25 1.21
N ILE A 62 15.93 -3.32 1.94
CA ILE A 62 15.21 -2.10 2.35
C ILE A 62 16.10 -1.40 3.38
N LYS A 63 16.67 -0.26 2.98
CA LYS A 63 17.39 0.61 3.92
C LYS A 63 16.40 1.10 4.97
N MET A 64 16.56 0.54 6.16
CA MET A 64 15.74 0.87 7.31
C MET A 64 16.21 2.20 7.91
N TYR A 65 15.30 3.17 7.99
CA TYR A 65 15.54 4.43 8.67
C TYR A 65 15.17 4.32 10.17
N SER A 66 15.57 5.31 10.96
CA SER A 66 15.32 5.33 12.42
C SER A 66 13.83 5.39 12.77
N ASN A 67 13.00 5.94 11.88
CA ASN A 67 11.55 6.04 12.02
C ASN A 67 10.79 4.82 11.46
N MET A 68 11.48 3.70 11.23
CA MET A 68 10.89 2.47 10.72
C MET A 68 11.20 1.30 11.65
N PHE A 69 10.27 0.37 11.76
CA PHE A 69 10.48 -0.94 12.38
C PHE A 69 9.94 -2.04 11.46
N MET A 70 10.45 -3.25 11.62
CA MET A 70 10.03 -4.44 10.89
C MET A 70 9.14 -5.30 11.78
N PHE A 71 8.12 -5.90 11.17
CA PHE A 71 7.36 -6.99 11.78
C PHE A 71 7.11 -8.10 10.76
N ARG A 72 6.81 -9.31 11.25
CA ARG A 72 6.21 -10.39 10.46
C ARG A 72 4.85 -10.72 11.06
N ALA A 73 3.90 -11.03 10.19
CA ALA A 73 2.55 -11.40 10.58
C ALA A 73 2.05 -12.58 9.74
N ASN A 74 1.10 -13.32 10.30
CA ASN A 74 0.31 -14.30 9.57
C ASN A 74 -0.66 -13.60 8.61
N MET A 75 -1.34 -14.36 7.73
CA MET A 75 -2.30 -13.80 6.77
C MET A 75 -3.52 -13.13 7.44
N ASP A 76 -3.82 -13.47 8.69
CA ASP A 76 -4.84 -12.84 9.53
C ASP A 76 -4.32 -11.57 10.25
N LEU A 77 -3.12 -11.09 9.90
CA LEU A 77 -2.41 -9.97 10.51
C LEU A 77 -2.09 -10.17 12.01
N ARG A 78 -2.06 -11.41 12.49
CA ARG A 78 -1.50 -11.75 13.81
C ARG A 78 0.02 -11.60 13.79
N LEU A 79 0.54 -10.79 14.71
CA LEU A 79 1.97 -10.47 14.79
C LEU A 79 2.76 -11.65 15.37
N ILE A 80 3.76 -12.13 14.62
CA ILE A 80 4.62 -13.28 15.00
C ILE A 80 6.08 -12.88 15.23
N PHE A 81 6.46 -11.67 14.84
CA PHE A 81 7.79 -11.10 15.07
C PHE A 81 7.72 -9.58 14.98
N LEU A 82 8.44 -8.88 15.84
CA LEU A 82 8.75 -7.45 15.70
C LEU A 82 10.23 -7.22 16.05
N ASP A 83 10.87 -6.25 15.39
CA ASP A 83 12.20 -5.83 15.81
C ASP A 83 12.16 -4.92 17.05
N ALA A 84 13.32 -4.77 17.72
CA ALA A 84 13.43 -4.04 18.98
C ALA A 84 13.14 -2.53 18.86
N ARG A 85 13.09 -1.96 17.65
CA ARG A 85 12.86 -0.52 17.44
C ARG A 85 11.40 -0.14 17.65
N VAL A 86 10.48 -1.12 17.66
CA VAL A 86 9.06 -0.87 17.94
C VAL A 86 8.87 -0.16 19.28
N THR A 87 9.67 -0.52 20.30
CA THR A 87 9.63 0.11 21.62
C THR A 87 9.91 1.60 21.55
N ASN A 88 10.96 1.99 20.82
CA ASN A 88 11.35 3.40 20.70
C ASN A 88 10.34 4.23 19.89
N LEU A 89 9.63 3.61 18.95
CA LEU A 89 8.71 4.30 18.05
C LEU A 89 7.27 4.35 18.56
N THR A 90 6.86 3.37 19.37
CA THR A 90 5.46 3.19 19.76
C THR A 90 5.25 3.13 21.27
N GLY A 91 6.30 2.91 22.06
CA GLY A 91 6.22 2.68 23.50
C GLY A 91 5.82 1.25 23.91
N TYR A 92 5.36 0.41 22.99
CA TYR A 92 5.01 -0.98 23.27
C TYR A 92 6.23 -1.90 23.29
N GLN A 93 6.28 -2.86 24.21
CA GLN A 93 7.27 -3.92 24.12
C GLN A 93 6.84 -4.96 23.07
N PRO A 94 7.79 -5.55 22.30
CA PRO A 94 7.47 -6.58 21.31
C PRO A 94 6.60 -7.70 21.86
N GLN A 95 6.91 -8.18 23.07
CA GLN A 95 6.19 -9.27 23.74
C GLN A 95 4.70 -8.94 24.01
N ASP A 96 4.36 -7.67 24.16
CA ASP A 96 2.98 -7.24 24.40
C ASP A 96 2.15 -7.21 23.10
N LEU A 97 2.82 -7.20 21.95
CA LEU A 97 2.22 -7.11 20.62
C LEU A 97 2.11 -8.48 19.93
N ILE A 98 3.04 -9.40 20.21
CA ILE A 98 3.06 -10.76 19.67
C ILE A 98 1.74 -11.50 19.98
N GLU A 99 1.29 -12.36 19.06
CA GLU A 99 0.04 -13.13 19.11
C GLU A 99 -1.26 -12.30 19.08
N LYS A 100 -1.17 -10.97 19.04
CA LYS A 100 -2.32 -10.09 18.79
C LYS A 100 -2.41 -9.72 17.31
N THR A 101 -3.63 -9.50 16.83
CA THR A 101 -3.84 -8.99 15.48
C THR A 101 -3.58 -7.49 15.43
N LEU A 102 -3.02 -7.01 14.32
CA LEU A 102 -2.72 -5.59 14.13
C LEU A 102 -3.94 -4.69 14.32
N TYR A 103 -5.14 -5.20 14.04
CA TYR A 103 -6.42 -4.51 14.21
C TYR A 103 -6.71 -4.02 15.64
N HIS A 104 -6.10 -4.61 16.67
CA HIS A 104 -6.24 -4.13 18.06
C HIS A 104 -5.62 -2.73 18.28
N TYR A 105 -4.70 -2.32 17.41
CA TYR A 105 -3.89 -1.12 17.57
C TYR A 105 -4.16 -0.05 16.50
N ILE A 106 -4.97 -0.38 15.49
CA ILE A 106 -5.36 0.59 14.46
C ILE A 106 -6.52 1.43 15.02
N HIS A 107 -6.36 2.75 15.00
CA HIS A 107 -7.43 3.68 15.36
C HIS A 107 -8.55 3.60 14.31
N GLY A 108 -9.80 3.57 14.79
CA GLY A 108 -11.02 3.53 13.96
C GLY A 108 -11.44 4.87 13.38
#